data_AF-A0A7V4Y925-F1
#
_entry.id   AF-A0A7V4Y925-F1
#
_cell.length_a   1.000
_cell.length_b   1.000
_cell.length_c   1.000
_cell.angle_alpha   90.00
_cell.angle_beta   90.00
_cell.angle_gamma   90.00
#
_symmetry.space_group_name_H-M   'P 1'
#
loop_
_entity.id
_entity.type
_entity.pdbx_description
1 polymer ?
#
loop_
_entity_poly.entity_id
_entity_poly.type
_entity_poly.pdbx_seq_one_letter_code
_entity_poly.pdbx_strand_id
1 'polypeptide(L)'
;MVKWFKEVLKISPETLKANLNIYPQQNEQEIKQFWSELTGIPLENFGKSYIKPLSKGYKKNNLYYGTIKIRVLKGTNLRYRVFG
;
A
#
# COMPACT_ATOMS: atom_id res chain seq x y z
N MET A 1 1.87 -9.56 4.94
CA MET A 1 3.13 -9.21 4.23
C MET A 1 4.00 -8.21 5.02
N VAL A 2 3.44 -7.12 5.59
CA VAL A 2 4.24 -6.15 6.35
C VAL A 2 4.93 -6.74 7.59
N LYS A 3 4.24 -7.64 8.32
CA LYS A 3 4.84 -8.40 9.42
C LYS A 3 6.12 -9.14 9.01
N TRP A 4 6.16 -9.74 7.82
CA TRP A 4 7.34 -10.42 7.30
C TRP A 4 8.51 -9.46 7.02
N PHE A 5 8.23 -8.25 6.50
CA PHE A 5 9.27 -7.20 6.35
C PHE A 5 9.90 -6.85 7.70
N LYS A 6 9.09 -6.74 8.76
CA LYS A 6 9.56 -6.48 10.12
C LYS A 6 10.35 -7.65 10.68
N GLU A 7 9.86 -8.87 10.54
CA GLU A 7 10.44 -10.05 11.21
C GLU A 7 11.70 -10.56 10.53
N VAL A 8 11.72 -10.62 9.19
CA VAL A 8 12.81 -11.23 8.41
C VAL A 8 13.80 -10.20 7.93
N LEU A 9 13.31 -9.11 7.35
CA LEU A 9 14.17 -8.06 6.79
C LEU A 9 14.53 -6.96 7.80
N LYS A 10 13.94 -6.99 9.00
CA LYS A 10 14.13 -5.99 10.07
C LYS A 10 13.77 -4.56 9.63
N ILE A 11 12.78 -4.44 8.73
CA ILE A 11 12.31 -3.17 8.21
C ILE A 11 11.06 -2.75 8.98
N SER A 12 11.13 -1.56 9.57
CA SER A 12 10.04 -1.02 10.37
C SER A 12 8.93 -0.43 9.46
N PRO A 13 7.63 -0.64 9.77
CA PRO A 13 6.51 -0.09 8.98
C PRO A 13 6.58 1.42 8.75
N GLU A 14 7.15 2.16 9.69
CA GLU A 14 7.37 3.62 9.67
C GLU A 14 8.32 4.07 8.56
N THR A 15 9.08 3.14 7.97
CA THR A 15 9.99 3.40 6.84
C THR A 15 9.40 3.04 5.48
N LEU A 16 8.20 2.43 5.47
CA LEU A 16 7.53 1.99 4.26
C LEU A 16 6.67 3.12 3.71
N LYS A 17 6.64 3.28 2.39
CA LYS A 17 5.65 4.11 1.71
C LYS A 17 4.52 3.27 1.15
N ALA A 18 3.31 3.80 1.26
CA ALA A 18 2.10 3.17 0.74
C ALA A 18 1.44 4.04 -0.33
N ASN A 19 0.84 3.42 -1.33
CA ASN A 19 -0.11 4.04 -2.25
C ASN A 19 -1.29 3.11 -2.44
N LEU A 20 -2.47 3.68 -2.60
CA LEU A 20 -3.69 2.91 -2.81
C LEU A 20 -4.09 2.97 -4.28
N ASN A 21 -4.65 1.87 -4.79
CA ASN A 21 -5.48 1.87 -5.99
C ASN A 21 -6.93 1.65 -5.54
N ILE A 22 -7.76 2.66 -5.71
CA ILE A 22 -9.15 2.70 -5.25
C ILE A 22 -10.09 3.07 -6.41
N TYR A 23 -11.38 2.99 -6.14
CA TYR A 23 -12.45 3.28 -7.07
C TYR A 23 -13.16 4.60 -6.70
N PRO A 24 -13.77 5.31 -7.66
CA PRO A 24 -14.34 6.65 -7.44
C PRO A 24 -15.41 6.73 -6.35
N GLN A 25 -16.16 5.65 -6.11
CA GLN A 25 -17.22 5.59 -5.09
C GLN A 25 -16.71 5.34 -3.67
N GLN A 26 -15.40 5.21 -3.47
CA GLN A 26 -14.81 4.85 -2.18
C GLN A 26 -14.29 6.08 -1.44
N ASN A 27 -14.40 6.06 -0.11
CA ASN A 27 -13.77 7.07 0.73
C ASN A 27 -12.28 6.77 0.90
N GLU A 28 -11.43 7.60 0.28
CA GLU A 28 -9.97 7.45 0.36
C GLU A 28 -9.45 7.48 1.81
N GLN A 29 -10.03 8.33 2.66
CA GLN A 29 -9.56 8.50 4.05
C GLN A 29 -9.82 7.25 4.89
N GLU A 30 -11.03 6.70 4.81
CA GLU A 30 -11.40 5.46 5.50
C GLU A 30 -10.53 4.28 5.04
N ILE A 31 -10.27 4.18 3.72
CA ILE A 31 -9.41 3.11 3.20
C ILE A 31 -7.96 3.29 3.68
N LYS A 32 -7.44 4.52 3.74
CA LYS A 32 -6.10 4.78 4.32
C LYS A 32 -6.04 4.37 5.79
N GLN A 33 -7.06 4.70 6.58
CA GLN A 33 -7.16 4.31 7.98
C GLN A 33 -7.17 2.78 8.13
N PHE A 34 -8.02 2.08 7.37
CA PHE A 34 -8.07 0.63 7.35
C PHE A 34 -6.69 0.00 7.07
N TRP A 35 -6.00 0.47 6.03
CA TRP A 35 -4.68 -0.07 5.71
C TRP A 35 -3.61 0.34 6.73
N SER A 36 -3.69 1.54 7.30
CA SER A 36 -2.80 2.00 8.37
C SER A 36 -2.91 1.10 9.60
N GLU A 37 -4.12 0.82 10.06
CA GLU A 37 -4.40 -0.09 11.18
C GLU A 37 -3.93 -1.52 10.88
N LEU A 38 -4.23 -2.03 9.67
CA LEU A 38 -3.87 -3.39 9.29
C LEU A 38 -2.36 -3.60 9.12
N THR A 39 -1.64 -2.58 8.63
CA THR A 39 -0.22 -2.70 8.28
C THR A 39 0.74 -2.08 9.30
N GLY A 40 0.26 -1.17 10.13
CA GLY A 40 1.09 -0.33 11.00
C GLY A 40 1.86 0.77 10.25
N ILE A 41 1.62 0.95 8.95
CA ILE A 41 2.25 2.05 8.19
C ILE A 41 1.54 3.35 8.59
N PRO A 42 2.26 4.39 9.03
CA PRO A 42 1.66 5.66 9.41
C PRO A 42 0.96 6.37 8.23
N LEU A 43 -0.11 7.12 8.50
CA LEU A 43 -0.91 7.81 7.46
C LEU A 43 -0.09 8.83 6.66
N GLU A 44 0.89 9.48 7.28
CA GLU A 44 1.83 10.41 6.65
C GLU A 44 2.70 9.74 5.56
N ASN A 45 2.85 8.42 5.61
CA ASN A 45 3.58 7.65 4.61
C ASN A 45 2.71 7.20 3.43
N PHE A 46 1.41 7.50 3.45
CA PHE A 46 0.52 7.26 2.32
C PHE A 46 0.63 8.40 1.31
N GLY A 47 1.13 8.08 0.12
CA GLY A 47 1.15 9.03 -1.00
C GLY A 47 -0.20 9.16 -1.69
N LYS A 48 -0.20 9.89 -2.82
CA LYS A 48 -1.37 10.05 -3.68
C LYS A 48 -1.94 8.68 -4.08
N SER A 49 -3.25 8.50 -3.89
CA SER A 49 -3.97 7.32 -4.36
C SER A 49 -4.24 7.42 -5.85
N TYR A 50 -4.23 6.27 -6.52
CA TYR A 50 -4.68 6.15 -7.89
C TYR A 50 -6.17 5.78 -7.88
N ILE A 51 -6.99 6.64 -8.48
CA ILE A 51 -8.43 6.43 -8.62
C ILE A 51 -8.66 5.83 -10.01
N LYS A 52 -9.11 4.58 -10.06
CA LYS A 52 -9.34 3.88 -11.32
C LYS A 52 -10.50 4.54 -12.09
N PRO A 53 -10.34 4.83 -13.39
CA PRO A 53 -11.43 5.40 -14.18
C PRO A 53 -12.59 4.41 -14.35
N LEU A 54 -13.81 4.94 -14.47
CA LEU A 54 -15.00 4.13 -14.72
C LEU A 54 -14.93 3.57 -16.16
N SER A 55 -14.89 2.25 -16.31
CA SER A 55 -15.01 1.60 -17.62
C SER A 55 -16.46 1.26 -17.93
N LYS A 56 -17.00 1.77 -19.05
CA LYS A 56 -18.28 1.31 -19.62
C LYS A 56 -18.04 -0.07 -20.26
N GLY A 57 -18.46 -1.16 -19.62
CA GLY A 57 -18.49 -2.49 -20.25
C GLY A 57 -17.97 -3.69 -19.44
N TYR A 58 -17.28 -3.46 -18.32
CA TYR A 58 -16.80 -4.55 -17.46
C TYR A 58 -17.60 -4.61 -16.14
N LYS A 59 -17.86 -5.82 -15.63
CA LYS A 59 -18.45 -6.01 -14.31
C LYS A 59 -17.65 -5.21 -13.29
N LYS A 60 -18.34 -4.40 -12.48
CA LYS A 60 -17.74 -3.63 -11.39
C LYS A 60 -17.25 -4.59 -10.31
N ASN A 61 -16.04 -5.13 -10.46
CA ASN A 61 -15.39 -5.87 -9.39
C ASN A 61 -14.71 -4.86 -8.46
N ASN A 62 -15.49 -4.32 -7.52
CA ASN A 62 -15.00 -3.34 -6.57
C ASN A 62 -14.42 -4.08 -5.37
N LEU A 63 -13.09 -4.06 -5.23
CA LEU A 63 -12.45 -4.46 -3.99
C LEU A 63 -12.82 -3.44 -2.91
N TYR A 64 -13.50 -3.85 -1.84
CA TYR A 64 -14.05 -2.96 -0.80
C TYR A 64 -13.01 -1.99 -0.20
N TYR A 65 -11.74 -2.42 -0.12
CA TYR A 65 -10.62 -1.61 0.39
C TYR A 65 -9.56 -1.31 -0.68
N GLY A 66 -9.89 -1.51 -1.95
CA GLY A 66 -8.95 -1.36 -3.07
C GLY A 66 -7.76 -2.32 -2.94
N THR A 67 -6.60 -1.88 -3.45
CA THR A 67 -5.32 -2.57 -3.25
C THR A 67 -4.27 -1.61 -2.73
N ILE A 68 -3.36 -2.09 -1.90
CA ILE A 68 -2.20 -1.33 -1.43
C ILE A 68 -0.93 -1.72 -2.18
N LYS A 69 -0.14 -0.70 -2.57
CA LYS A 69 1.22 -0.84 -3.07
C LYS A 69 2.18 -0.34 -2.00
N ILE A 70 2.99 -1.24 -1.47
CA ILE A 70 3.98 -0.94 -0.41
C ILE A 70 5.38 -0.90 -1.02
N ARG A 71 6.17 0.11 -0.66
CA ARG A 71 7.54 0.31 -1.13
C ARG A 71 8.47 0.55 0.06
N VAL A 72 9.61 -0.15 0.06
CA VAL A 72 10.71 0.14 0.99
C VAL A 72 11.48 1.35 0.46
N LEU A 73 11.62 2.39 1.28
CA LEU A 73 12.45 3.54 0.94
C LEU A 73 13.93 3.17 0.94
N LYS A 74 14.71 3.77 0.03
CA LYS A 74 16.17 3.54 -0.08
C LYS A 74 16.54 2.04 -0.17
N GLY A 75 15.71 1.24 -0.81
CA GLY A 75 15.84 -0.22 -0.88
C GLY A 75 16.99 -0.77 -1.72
N THR A 76 17.94 0.06 -2.19
CA THR A 76 19.06 -0.37 -3.04
C THR A 76 19.94 -1.40 -2.33
N ASN A 77 20.36 -1.13 -1.09
CA ASN A 77 21.17 -2.06 -0.30
C ASN A 77 20.41 -3.35 0.04
N LEU A 78 19.09 -3.24 0.26
CA LEU A 78 18.24 -4.41 0.47
C LEU A 78 18.17 -5.27 -0.78
N ARG A 79 18.10 -4.65 -1.96
CA ARG A 79 18.09 -5.35 -3.24
C ARG A 79 19.39 -6.15 -3.42
N TYR A 80 20.56 -5.55 -3.18
CA TYR A 80 21.83 -6.28 -3.20
C TYR A 80 21.84 -7.47 -2.22
N ARG A 81 21.37 -7.27 -0.99
CA ARG A 81 21.28 -8.36 0.02
C ARG A 81 20.39 -9.53 -0.42
N VAL A 82 19.31 -9.28 -1.16
CA VAL A 82 18.36 -10.32 -1.58
C VAL A 82 18.77 -11.01 -2.88
N PHE A 83 19.35 -10.27 -3.82
CA PHE A 83 19.65 -10.78 -5.16
C PHE A 83 21.11 -11.21 -5.36
N GLY A 84 22.04 -10.79 -4.48
CA GLY A 84 23.48 -10.98 -4.68
C GLY A 84 24.07 -9.82 -5.47
#